data_AF-A0AAV3JCH8-F1
#
_entry.id   AF-A0AAV3JCH8-F1
#
_cell.length_a   1.000
_cell.length_b   1.000
_cell.length_c   1.000
_cell.angle_alpha   90.00
_cell.angle_beta   90.00
_cell.angle_gamma   90.00
#
_symmetry.space_group_name_H-M   'P 1'
#
loop_
_entity.id
_entity.type
_entity.pdbx_description
1 polymer ?
#
loop_
_entity_poly.entity_id
_entity_poly.type
_entity_poly.pdbx_seq_one_letter_code
_entity_poly.pdbx_strand_id
1 'polypeptide(L)'
;MEIKILSHNVSLMSTQLPAWTDWGQKERAEQIANSDYIKNQDVIVFEGLSDTNARKILLDGIHSQYPYQTEAVGSTRNGWNATLGVYRQSTSTDGGVVIVSQWPIEEKVQYIFDNPGCGVESSYHKGFTYVRINKNGKKFHVIGTQVQTVGPACSDLGRSVRMNQFNNIKDFINTKAIPGDELVLIAGDLNVTRGSDEYYGMLTSLNVSEPKYAGIPYTQDPQVNALTALRHRDSQPTYTNYVLVSKSHSQPEVWQNLAYDPISPKIWKRSNGHISYEFSDSYPVYGFVYADDTTPTKSGHRRKYDQVSLVSVNTGKRIQADSRKPNGWLKADATTETKFTQFNLVQPSDPNSNPFCMESGYVRVEPSAYLNYFWNWWYSGGFSGGNGNYGYYPKFDDGSNRLQIINLDGGCIQDGSQIAFKDYNTVLAKHQYLTIWRNGAWSQYLFLWSNGVVRETTFYLRLNSTPVRDWRSDLIYR
;
A
#
# COMPACT_ATOMS: atom_id res chain seq x y z
N MET A 1 -1.87 -28.39 -14.84
CA MET A 1 -2.33 -28.32 -13.43
C MET A 1 -2.66 -26.86 -13.19
N GLU A 2 -3.85 -26.54 -12.70
CA GLU A 2 -4.20 -25.15 -12.38
C GLU A 2 -3.65 -24.80 -11.00
N ILE A 3 -2.86 -23.73 -10.92
CA ILE A 3 -2.24 -23.21 -9.69
C ILE A 3 -2.61 -21.74 -9.55
N LYS A 4 -3.00 -21.36 -8.33
CA LYS A 4 -3.18 -19.97 -7.91
C LYS A 4 -2.19 -19.64 -6.81
N ILE A 5 -1.41 -18.59 -7.02
CA ILE A 5 -0.41 -18.14 -6.08
C ILE A 5 -0.56 -16.65 -5.86
N LEU A 6 -0.38 -16.19 -4.64
CA LEU A 6 -0.31 -14.78 -4.29
C LEU A 6 1.09 -14.46 -3.79
N SER A 7 1.66 -13.34 -4.22
CA SER A 7 2.83 -12.75 -3.58
C SER A 7 2.46 -11.39 -3.01
N HIS A 8 2.90 -11.08 -1.79
CA HIS A 8 2.64 -9.81 -1.15
C HIS A 8 3.73 -9.41 -0.15
N ASN A 9 4.45 -8.34 -0.48
CA ASN A 9 5.32 -7.66 0.47
C ASN A 9 4.43 -6.92 1.46
N VAL A 10 4.26 -7.48 2.67
CA VAL A 10 3.35 -6.99 3.70
C VAL A 10 3.96 -5.89 4.56
N SER A 11 5.26 -5.60 4.40
CA SER A 11 5.96 -4.52 5.11
C SER A 11 5.72 -4.56 6.63
N LEU A 12 5.71 -5.77 7.21
CA LEU A 12 5.59 -6.06 8.64
C LEU A 12 6.98 -6.28 9.24
N MET A 13 7.85 -5.29 9.07
CA MET A 13 9.23 -5.34 9.52
C MET A 13 9.37 -5.22 11.03
N SER A 14 10.41 -5.84 11.59
CA SER A 14 10.71 -5.84 13.03
C SER A 14 10.65 -4.46 13.67
N THR A 15 9.80 -4.33 14.69
CA THR A 15 9.67 -3.12 15.52
C THR A 15 10.95 -2.76 16.30
N GLN A 16 11.92 -3.68 16.37
CA GLN A 16 13.24 -3.41 16.95
C GLN A 16 14.13 -2.54 16.05
N LEU A 17 13.80 -2.43 14.76
CA LEU A 17 14.53 -1.55 13.84
C LEU A 17 14.06 -0.10 14.02
N PRO A 18 14.96 0.89 14.18
CA PRO A 18 14.57 2.28 14.46
C PRO A 18 13.59 2.89 13.43
N ALA A 19 13.73 2.55 12.15
CA ALA A 19 12.84 3.04 11.10
C ALA A 19 11.45 2.38 11.10
N TRP A 20 11.24 1.35 11.92
CA TRP A 20 10.08 0.46 11.90
C TRP A 20 9.36 0.35 13.24
N THR A 21 9.67 1.22 14.21
CA THR A 21 9.13 1.12 15.57
C THR A 21 7.61 1.20 15.67
N ASP A 22 6.95 1.97 14.79
CA ASP A 22 5.54 2.32 14.92
C ASP A 22 4.86 2.46 13.55
N TRP A 23 4.44 1.32 12.98
CA TRP A 23 3.77 1.23 11.67
C TRP A 23 2.55 0.29 11.68
N GLY A 24 1.91 0.15 12.85
CA GLY A 24 0.70 -0.66 13.01
C GLY A 24 0.87 -2.12 12.60
N GLN A 25 2.06 -2.72 12.78
CA GLN A 25 2.35 -4.07 12.29
C GLN A 25 1.36 -5.10 12.84
N LYS A 26 1.01 -4.98 14.12
CA LYS A 26 0.04 -5.87 14.76
C LYS A 26 -1.33 -5.76 14.10
N GLU A 27 -1.86 -4.54 14.02
CA GLU A 27 -3.17 -4.26 13.45
C GLU A 27 -3.24 -4.67 11.98
N ARG A 28 -2.20 -4.37 11.20
CA ARG A 28 -2.13 -4.76 9.79
C ARG A 28 -2.03 -6.28 9.62
N ALA A 29 -1.29 -7.00 10.47
CA ALA A 29 -1.27 -8.46 10.44
C ALA A 29 -2.66 -9.06 10.68
N GLU A 30 -3.39 -8.58 11.69
CA GLU A 30 -4.77 -9.00 11.95
C GLU A 30 -5.69 -8.69 10.76
N GLN A 31 -5.55 -7.50 10.18
CA GLN A 31 -6.37 -7.08 9.03
C GLN A 31 -6.06 -7.90 7.78
N ILE A 32 -4.80 -8.21 7.49
CA ILE A 32 -4.39 -9.06 6.37
C ILE A 32 -4.95 -10.48 6.57
N ALA A 33 -4.78 -11.08 7.75
CA ALA A 33 -5.26 -12.42 8.05
C ALA A 33 -6.77 -12.60 7.84
N ASN A 34 -7.55 -11.54 8.05
CA ASN A 34 -9.00 -11.52 7.89
C ASN A 34 -9.47 -11.08 6.49
N SER A 35 -8.56 -10.71 5.59
CA SER A 35 -8.91 -10.13 4.30
C SER A 35 -9.33 -11.19 3.26
N ASP A 36 -10.22 -10.81 2.35
CA ASP A 36 -10.68 -11.72 1.29
C ASP A 36 -9.63 -11.88 0.17
N TYR A 37 -8.74 -10.90 -0.02
CA TYR A 37 -7.78 -10.92 -1.12
C TYR A 37 -6.74 -12.03 -0.96
N ILE A 38 -6.46 -12.49 0.27
CA ILE A 38 -5.54 -13.62 0.51
C ILE A 38 -6.23 -14.98 0.47
N LYS A 39 -7.56 -15.06 0.28
CA LYS A 39 -8.29 -16.33 0.24
C LYS A 39 -8.21 -16.97 -1.15
N ASN A 40 -8.61 -18.24 -1.24
CA ASN A 40 -8.74 -18.99 -2.50
C ASN A 40 -7.43 -19.12 -3.31
N GLN A 41 -6.28 -19.12 -2.62
CA GLN A 41 -4.97 -19.38 -3.22
C GLN A 41 -4.53 -20.81 -2.89
N ASP A 42 -3.72 -21.44 -3.74
CA ASP A 42 -3.05 -22.70 -3.38
C ASP A 42 -1.83 -22.44 -2.48
N VAL A 43 -1.16 -21.31 -2.74
CA VAL A 43 0.10 -20.90 -2.09
C VAL A 43 0.12 -19.38 -1.95
N ILE A 44 0.69 -18.89 -0.85
CA ILE A 44 1.00 -17.46 -0.68
C ILE A 44 2.47 -17.32 -0.31
N VAL A 45 3.14 -16.36 -0.93
CA VAL A 45 4.46 -15.88 -0.55
C VAL A 45 4.29 -14.51 0.11
N PHE A 46 4.67 -14.42 1.38
CA PHE A 46 4.74 -13.16 2.10
C PHE A 46 6.19 -12.70 2.16
N GLU A 47 6.42 -11.43 1.85
CA GLU A 47 7.71 -10.78 1.98
C GLU A 47 7.65 -9.64 3.01
N GLY A 48 8.80 -9.26 3.59
CA GLY A 48 8.85 -8.21 4.61
C GLY A 48 8.13 -8.57 5.92
N LEU A 49 7.94 -9.86 6.23
CA LEU A 49 7.28 -10.38 7.44
C LEU A 49 8.30 -10.74 8.54
N SER A 50 9.05 -9.76 9.03
CA SER A 50 10.16 -9.97 9.97
C SER A 50 9.86 -9.60 11.42
N ASP A 51 8.76 -8.89 11.72
CA ASP A 51 8.31 -8.69 13.10
C ASP A 51 7.71 -9.99 13.65
N THR A 52 8.32 -10.54 14.70
CA THR A 52 7.94 -11.83 15.28
C THR A 52 6.48 -11.89 15.73
N ASN A 53 5.96 -10.80 16.33
CA ASN A 53 4.60 -10.77 16.86
C ASN A 53 3.58 -10.65 15.73
N ALA A 54 3.80 -9.73 14.79
CA ALA A 54 2.95 -9.56 13.62
C ALA A 54 2.95 -10.82 12.74
N ARG A 55 4.12 -11.45 12.54
CA ARG A 55 4.25 -12.74 11.85
C ARG A 55 3.39 -13.81 12.51
N LYS A 56 3.51 -13.99 13.83
CA LYS A 56 2.72 -14.97 14.56
C LYS A 56 1.22 -14.73 14.38
N ILE A 57 0.76 -13.49 14.53
CA ILE A 57 -0.65 -13.12 14.37
C ILE A 57 -1.16 -13.46 12.97
N LEU A 58 -0.41 -13.08 11.93
CA LEU A 58 -0.80 -13.35 10.55
C LEU A 58 -0.84 -14.86 10.27
N LEU A 59 0.22 -15.57 10.61
CA LEU A 59 0.37 -17.00 10.30
C LEU A 59 -0.62 -17.88 11.08
N ASP A 60 -0.84 -17.60 12.37
CA ASP A 60 -1.86 -18.28 13.16
C ASP A 60 -3.27 -18.00 12.61
N GLY A 61 -3.54 -16.74 12.25
CA GLY A 61 -4.86 -16.29 11.78
C GLY A 61 -5.31 -16.96 10.48
N ILE A 62 -4.36 -17.41 9.65
CA ILE A 62 -4.64 -18.06 8.36
C ILE A 62 -4.39 -19.56 8.37
N HIS A 63 -3.93 -20.15 9.50
CA HIS A 63 -3.53 -21.55 9.59
C HIS A 63 -4.64 -22.54 9.22
N SER A 64 -5.90 -22.21 9.50
CA SER A 64 -7.05 -23.05 9.13
C SER A 64 -7.22 -23.20 7.61
N GLN A 65 -6.80 -22.20 6.83
CA GLN A 65 -6.84 -22.22 5.37
C GLN A 65 -5.50 -22.67 4.77
N TYR A 66 -4.38 -22.29 5.40
CA TYR A 66 -3.03 -22.58 4.93
C TYR A 66 -2.21 -23.27 6.03
N PRO A 67 -2.44 -24.57 6.29
CA PRO A 67 -1.82 -25.28 7.42
C PRO A 67 -0.34 -25.62 7.19
N TYR A 68 0.15 -25.60 5.95
CA TYR A 68 1.55 -25.91 5.64
C TYR A 68 2.35 -24.62 5.50
N GLN A 69 3.19 -24.32 6.49
CA GLN A 69 3.89 -23.04 6.59
C GLN A 69 5.39 -23.24 6.79
N THR A 70 6.19 -22.34 6.21
CA THR A 70 7.63 -22.25 6.48
C THR A 70 7.91 -21.29 7.62
N GLU A 71 9.11 -21.40 8.21
CA GLU A 71 9.67 -20.30 8.98
C GLU A 71 10.06 -19.15 8.02
N ALA A 72 10.34 -17.97 8.57
CA ALA A 72 10.94 -16.89 7.79
C ALA A 72 12.40 -17.20 7.46
N VAL A 73 12.83 -16.88 6.24
CA VAL A 73 14.25 -17.05 5.83
C VAL A 73 15.18 -16.40 6.84
N GLY A 74 16.16 -17.16 7.34
CA GLY A 74 17.19 -16.67 8.24
C GLY A 74 16.76 -16.41 9.67
N SER A 75 15.53 -16.78 10.07
CA SER A 75 15.08 -16.67 11.47
C SER A 75 15.62 -17.80 12.35
N THR A 76 15.73 -19.00 11.79
CA THR A 76 16.23 -20.21 12.46
C THR A 76 16.72 -21.23 11.44
N ARG A 77 17.61 -22.14 11.85
CA ARG A 77 17.99 -23.33 11.06
C ARG A 77 17.04 -24.50 11.28
N ASN A 78 16.25 -24.48 12.36
CA ASN A 78 15.37 -25.57 12.72
C ASN A 78 14.15 -25.64 11.79
N GLY A 79 13.68 -26.86 11.52
CA GLY A 79 12.50 -27.07 10.69
C GLY A 79 12.73 -26.89 9.19
N TRP A 80 13.98 -26.72 8.73
CA TRP A 80 14.36 -26.71 7.32
C TRP A 80 15.02 -28.03 6.92
N ASN A 81 14.77 -28.52 5.71
CA ASN A 81 15.51 -29.67 5.16
C ASN A 81 16.97 -29.31 4.89
N ALA A 82 17.23 -28.07 4.47
CA ALA A 82 18.57 -27.51 4.32
C ALA A 82 18.58 -26.00 4.56
N THR A 83 19.71 -25.51 5.07
CA THR A 83 20.03 -24.08 5.16
C THR A 83 21.28 -23.84 4.34
N LEU A 84 21.17 -23.05 3.28
CA LEU A 84 22.22 -22.80 2.30
C LEU A 84 22.64 -21.32 2.28
N GLY A 85 23.73 -21.04 1.57
CA GLY A 85 24.31 -19.70 1.47
C GLY A 85 24.94 -19.20 2.78
N VAL A 86 24.95 -17.89 3.00
CA VAL A 86 25.73 -17.24 4.08
C VAL A 86 24.86 -16.96 5.31
N TYR A 87 24.53 -18.00 6.07
CA TYR A 87 23.83 -17.86 7.35
C TYR A 87 24.78 -17.29 8.42
N ARG A 88 24.55 -16.06 8.87
CA ARG A 88 25.38 -15.37 9.89
C ARG A 88 24.85 -15.64 11.30
N GLN A 89 25.74 -15.55 12.29
CA GLN A 89 25.36 -15.75 13.70
C GLN A 89 24.60 -14.56 14.30
N SER A 90 24.82 -13.35 13.76
CA SER A 90 24.19 -12.12 14.23
C SER A 90 23.74 -11.27 13.04
N THR A 91 22.50 -10.79 13.11
CA THR A 91 21.84 -9.91 12.15
C THR A 91 20.86 -8.99 12.87
N SER A 92 20.53 -7.87 12.27
CA SER A 92 19.52 -6.96 12.83
C SER A 92 18.10 -7.51 12.67
N THR A 93 17.84 -8.31 11.64
CA THR A 93 16.57 -9.00 11.43
C THR A 93 16.73 -10.19 10.48
N ASP A 94 15.71 -11.05 10.43
CA ASP A 94 15.62 -12.13 9.44
C ASP A 94 15.26 -11.59 8.05
N GLY A 95 15.15 -12.47 7.05
CA GLY A 95 14.82 -12.11 5.67
C GLY A 95 13.34 -11.82 5.43
N GLY A 96 12.45 -12.14 6.38
CA GLY A 96 11.02 -11.83 6.29
C GLY A 96 10.25 -12.52 5.16
N VAL A 97 10.84 -13.51 4.49
CA VAL A 97 10.18 -14.28 3.42
C VAL A 97 9.59 -15.57 4.01
N VAL A 98 8.28 -15.77 3.84
CA VAL A 98 7.53 -16.93 4.32
C VAL A 98 6.66 -17.47 3.20
N ILE A 99 6.59 -18.80 3.06
CA ILE A 99 5.64 -19.46 2.17
C ILE A 99 4.61 -20.23 2.98
N VAL A 100 3.33 -20.04 2.66
CA VAL A 100 2.21 -20.81 3.22
C VAL A 100 1.43 -21.50 2.10
N SER A 101 0.89 -22.69 2.36
CA SER A 101 0.15 -23.47 1.37
C SER A 101 -1.03 -24.21 1.97
N GLN A 102 -2.07 -24.37 1.15
CA GLN A 102 -3.19 -25.30 1.42
C GLN A 102 -2.75 -26.76 1.27
N TRP A 103 -1.67 -27.00 0.53
CA TRP A 103 -1.21 -28.33 0.11
C TRP A 103 0.08 -28.72 0.84
N PRO A 104 0.32 -30.02 1.08
CA PRO A 104 1.52 -30.49 1.77
C PRO A 104 2.83 -29.97 1.16
N ILE A 105 3.66 -29.34 1.99
CA ILE A 105 5.06 -29.02 1.67
C ILE A 105 5.91 -30.26 1.98
N GLU A 106 6.37 -30.95 0.95
CA GLU A 106 7.22 -32.16 1.08
C GLU A 106 8.68 -31.84 1.34
N GLU A 107 9.13 -30.66 0.91
CA GLU A 107 10.49 -30.19 1.10
C GLU A 107 10.49 -28.67 1.25
N LYS A 108 11.26 -28.16 2.21
CA LYS A 108 11.52 -26.74 2.40
C LYS A 108 13.01 -26.48 2.62
N VAL A 109 13.58 -25.57 1.84
CA VAL A 109 14.98 -25.14 1.91
C VAL A 109 15.00 -23.62 2.02
N GLN A 110 15.89 -23.09 2.86
CA GLN A 110 16.20 -21.66 2.86
C GLN A 110 17.60 -21.42 2.31
N TYR A 111 17.76 -20.30 1.61
CA TYR A 111 19.05 -19.83 1.11
C TYR A 111 19.22 -18.37 1.51
N ILE A 112 20.32 -18.05 2.20
CA ILE A 112 20.68 -16.67 2.55
C ILE A 112 21.68 -16.20 1.51
N PHE A 113 21.40 -15.08 0.83
CA PHE A 113 22.21 -14.63 -0.30
C PHE A 113 23.69 -14.48 0.04
N ASP A 114 24.55 -14.85 -0.91
CA ASP A 114 26.01 -14.80 -0.68
C ASP A 114 26.50 -13.36 -0.59
N ASN A 115 25.92 -12.48 -1.41
CA ASN A 115 26.07 -11.05 -1.26
C ASN A 115 25.05 -10.52 -0.23
N PRO A 116 25.51 -9.95 0.90
CA PRO A 116 24.64 -9.48 1.96
C PRO A 116 23.76 -8.29 1.56
N GLY A 117 24.09 -7.59 0.46
CA GLY A 117 23.45 -6.34 0.04
C GLY A 117 24.16 -5.10 0.56
N CYS A 118 23.54 -3.92 0.36
CA CYS A 118 24.10 -2.64 0.81
C CYS A 118 23.22 -1.96 1.87
N GLY A 119 23.77 -0.91 2.49
CA GLY A 119 23.05 -0.10 3.47
C GLY A 119 22.57 -0.93 4.65
N VAL A 120 21.39 -0.57 5.17
CA VAL A 120 20.78 -1.29 6.31
C VAL A 120 20.46 -2.74 5.97
N GLU A 121 20.20 -3.07 4.71
CA GLU A 121 19.82 -4.41 4.29
C GLU A 121 20.98 -5.41 4.35
N SER A 122 22.23 -4.92 4.29
CA SER A 122 23.44 -5.74 4.53
C SER A 122 23.42 -6.47 5.89
N SER A 123 22.69 -5.92 6.85
CA SER A 123 22.53 -6.48 8.19
C SER A 123 21.39 -7.50 8.31
N TYR A 124 20.61 -7.76 7.24
CA TYR A 124 19.44 -8.64 7.25
C TYR A 124 19.76 -9.97 6.57
N HIS A 125 19.16 -11.07 7.02
CA HIS A 125 19.28 -12.37 6.33
C HIS A 125 18.39 -12.44 5.07
N LYS A 126 18.51 -11.49 4.13
CA LYS A 126 17.81 -11.55 2.85
C LYS A 126 18.21 -12.81 2.08
N GLY A 127 17.25 -13.37 1.36
CA GLY A 127 17.41 -14.66 0.72
C GLY A 127 16.13 -15.13 0.03
N PHE A 128 16.02 -16.44 -0.12
CA PHE A 128 14.82 -17.06 -0.65
C PHE A 128 14.45 -18.34 0.10
N THR A 129 13.16 -18.65 0.07
CA THR A 129 12.60 -19.93 0.49
C THR A 129 12.26 -20.74 -0.75
N TYR A 130 12.74 -21.96 -0.84
CA TYR A 130 12.26 -22.96 -1.79
C TYR A 130 11.34 -23.95 -1.09
N VAL A 131 10.22 -24.29 -1.74
CA VAL A 131 9.37 -25.40 -1.35
C VAL A 131 9.02 -26.30 -2.53
N ARG A 132 8.89 -27.61 -2.26
CA ARG A 132 8.20 -28.56 -3.15
C ARG A 132 6.84 -28.89 -2.55
N ILE A 133 5.78 -28.66 -3.31
CA ILE A 133 4.40 -28.81 -2.86
C ILE A 133 3.73 -29.92 -3.65
N ASN A 134 2.96 -30.75 -2.96
CA ASN A 134 2.17 -31.83 -3.57
C ASN A 134 0.68 -31.49 -3.59
N LYS A 135 0.17 -31.11 -4.77
CA LYS A 135 -1.25 -30.87 -5.01
C LYS A 135 -1.86 -32.11 -5.67
N ASN A 136 -2.57 -32.92 -4.89
CA ASN A 136 -3.28 -34.12 -5.36
C ASN A 136 -2.40 -35.09 -6.17
N GLY A 137 -1.19 -35.37 -5.69
CA GLY A 137 -0.23 -36.27 -6.35
C GLY A 137 0.62 -35.62 -7.43
N LYS A 138 0.36 -34.34 -7.79
CA LYS A 138 1.18 -33.58 -8.74
C LYS A 138 2.05 -32.57 -7.99
N LYS A 139 3.34 -32.58 -8.32
CA LYS A 139 4.33 -31.72 -7.66
C LYS A 139 4.55 -30.44 -8.44
N PHE A 140 4.80 -29.37 -7.69
CA PHE A 140 5.31 -28.11 -8.21
C PHE A 140 6.20 -27.45 -7.17
N HIS A 141 6.95 -26.46 -7.63
CA HIS A 141 7.99 -25.80 -6.86
C HIS A 141 7.72 -24.31 -6.81
N VAL A 142 7.96 -23.72 -5.64
CA VAL A 142 7.86 -22.28 -5.44
C VAL A 142 9.14 -21.79 -4.79
N ILE A 143 9.73 -20.75 -5.36
CA ILE A 143 10.80 -19.97 -4.77
C ILE A 143 10.22 -18.61 -4.41
N GLY A 144 10.06 -18.35 -3.12
CA GLY A 144 9.67 -17.06 -2.57
C GLY A 144 10.90 -16.23 -2.25
N THR A 145 10.95 -14.95 -2.60
CA THR A 145 12.13 -14.11 -2.35
C THR A 145 11.82 -12.63 -2.21
N GLN A 146 12.72 -11.90 -1.54
CA GLN A 146 12.78 -10.44 -1.56
C GLN A 146 14.23 -10.00 -1.75
N VAL A 147 14.55 -9.45 -2.92
CA VAL A 147 15.92 -9.08 -3.29
C VAL A 147 16.25 -7.64 -2.85
N GLN A 148 17.49 -7.19 -3.03
CA GLN A 148 18.00 -5.87 -2.66
C GLN A 148 17.11 -4.72 -3.17
N THR A 149 16.71 -3.81 -2.28
CA THR A 149 15.94 -2.61 -2.65
C THR A 149 16.76 -1.63 -3.47
N VAL A 150 16.06 -0.82 -4.27
CA VAL A 150 16.67 0.31 -4.99
C VAL A 150 16.95 1.42 -4.00
N GLY A 151 18.21 1.84 -3.87
CA GLY A 151 18.55 2.92 -2.97
C GLY A 151 19.98 3.45 -3.10
N PRO A 152 20.24 4.68 -2.66
CA PRO A 152 21.54 5.35 -2.80
C PRO A 152 22.63 4.75 -1.90
N ALA A 153 22.28 3.82 -1.01
CA ALA A 153 23.24 3.09 -0.20
C ALA A 153 24.09 2.09 -1.02
N CYS A 154 23.65 1.73 -2.23
CA CYS A 154 24.45 1.02 -3.21
C CYS A 154 24.96 2.01 -4.28
N SER A 155 26.23 1.88 -4.70
CA SER A 155 26.85 2.76 -5.70
C SER A 155 26.14 2.75 -7.07
N ASP A 156 25.49 1.64 -7.43
CA ASP A 156 24.74 1.44 -8.67
C ASP A 156 23.23 1.29 -8.42
N LEU A 157 22.73 1.80 -7.29
CA LEU A 157 21.33 1.62 -6.84
C LEU A 157 20.92 0.15 -6.63
N GLY A 158 21.90 -0.75 -6.46
CA GLY A 158 21.70 -2.15 -6.06
C GLY A 158 21.56 -3.13 -7.23
N ARG A 159 21.81 -2.68 -8.46
CA ARG A 159 21.67 -3.50 -9.68
C ARG A 159 22.58 -4.73 -9.66
N SER A 160 23.86 -4.53 -9.38
CA SER A 160 24.85 -5.62 -9.29
C SER A 160 24.55 -6.61 -8.17
N VAL A 161 24.03 -6.11 -7.04
CA VAL A 161 23.58 -6.97 -5.94
C VAL A 161 22.39 -7.83 -6.36
N ARG A 162 21.33 -7.22 -6.93
CA ARG A 162 20.16 -7.98 -7.41
C ARG A 162 20.56 -9.01 -8.46
N MET A 163 21.46 -8.66 -9.38
CA MET A 163 22.00 -9.57 -10.37
C MET A 163 22.71 -10.78 -9.72
N ASN A 164 23.54 -10.58 -8.70
CA ASN A 164 24.14 -11.69 -7.95
C ASN A 164 23.08 -12.55 -7.24
N GLN A 165 22.06 -11.94 -6.65
CA GLN A 165 20.96 -12.63 -5.98
C GLN A 165 20.11 -13.46 -6.96
N PHE A 166 19.85 -12.95 -8.16
CA PHE A 166 19.21 -13.70 -9.24
C PHE A 166 20.05 -14.90 -9.70
N ASN A 167 21.38 -14.74 -9.77
CA ASN A 167 22.27 -15.86 -10.06
C ASN A 167 22.23 -16.92 -8.96
N ASN A 168 22.19 -16.55 -7.66
CA ASN A 168 22.02 -17.53 -6.58
C ASN A 168 20.71 -18.34 -6.74
N ILE A 169 19.60 -17.69 -7.10
CA ILE A 169 18.32 -18.37 -7.35
C ILE A 169 18.45 -19.33 -8.54
N LYS A 170 19.03 -18.86 -9.65
CA LYS A 170 19.24 -19.66 -10.86
C LYS A 170 20.12 -20.89 -10.59
N ASP A 171 21.24 -20.70 -9.91
CA ASP A 171 22.20 -21.75 -9.59
C ASP A 171 21.59 -22.79 -8.65
N PHE A 172 20.78 -22.35 -7.69
CA PHE A 172 20.00 -23.25 -6.84
C PHE A 172 19.03 -24.10 -7.66
N ILE A 173 18.24 -23.50 -8.56
CA ILE A 173 17.31 -24.24 -9.43
C ILE A 173 18.06 -25.28 -10.27
N ASN A 174 19.17 -24.88 -10.88
CA ASN A 174 19.99 -25.77 -11.71
C ASN A 174 20.56 -26.94 -10.90
N THR A 175 21.06 -26.67 -9.70
CA THR A 175 21.66 -27.68 -8.81
C THR A 175 20.59 -28.60 -8.22
N LYS A 176 19.37 -28.10 -8.03
CA LYS A 176 18.27 -28.85 -7.44
C LYS A 176 17.78 -30.00 -8.33
N ALA A 177 18.11 -29.97 -9.63
CA ALA A 177 17.77 -31.00 -10.61
C ALA A 177 16.27 -31.35 -10.60
N ILE A 178 15.43 -30.31 -10.60
CA ILE A 178 13.97 -30.46 -10.64
C ILE A 178 13.55 -31.12 -11.97
N PRO A 179 12.61 -32.09 -11.98
CA PRO A 179 12.12 -32.68 -13.21
C PRO A 179 11.54 -31.63 -14.16
N GLY A 180 11.90 -31.71 -15.45
CA GLY A 180 11.48 -30.71 -16.45
C GLY A 180 9.97 -30.67 -16.72
N ASP A 181 9.22 -31.67 -16.28
CA ASP A 181 7.76 -31.77 -16.38
C ASP A 181 7.01 -31.25 -15.13
N GLU A 182 7.73 -30.89 -14.07
CA GLU A 182 7.17 -30.22 -12.88
C GLU A 182 7.23 -28.68 -13.03
N LEU A 183 6.22 -27.96 -12.51
CA LEU A 183 6.15 -26.49 -12.61
C LEU A 183 7.09 -25.84 -11.60
N VAL A 184 7.85 -24.81 -12.01
CA VAL A 184 8.71 -24.02 -11.12
C VAL A 184 8.35 -22.55 -11.20
N LEU A 185 7.92 -22.00 -10.06
CA LEU A 185 7.52 -20.62 -9.88
C LEU A 185 8.56 -19.84 -9.07
N ILE A 186 8.84 -18.60 -9.47
CA ILE A 186 9.65 -17.64 -8.71
C ILE A 186 8.76 -16.45 -8.39
N ALA A 187 8.49 -16.22 -7.11
CA ALA A 187 7.54 -15.23 -6.64
C ALA A 187 8.16 -14.29 -5.62
N GLY A 188 7.83 -13.01 -5.71
CA GLY A 188 8.18 -12.02 -4.71
C GLY A 188 8.56 -10.65 -5.21
N ASP A 189 8.97 -9.80 -4.28
CA ASP A 189 9.36 -8.42 -4.55
C ASP A 189 10.79 -8.41 -5.07
N LEU A 190 10.90 -8.42 -6.39
CA LEU A 190 12.16 -8.48 -7.11
C LEU A 190 12.84 -7.11 -7.21
N ASN A 191 12.23 -6.03 -6.68
CA ASN A 191 12.81 -4.67 -6.65
C ASN A 191 13.34 -4.17 -8.02
N VAL A 192 12.79 -4.70 -9.12
CA VAL A 192 13.13 -4.31 -10.49
C VAL A 192 11.87 -3.77 -11.15
N THR A 193 11.93 -2.54 -11.66
CA THR A 193 10.76 -1.89 -12.28
C THR A 193 10.45 -2.52 -13.63
N ARG A 194 9.20 -2.97 -13.82
CA ARG A 194 8.70 -3.57 -15.07
C ARG A 194 9.03 -2.70 -16.29
N GLY A 195 9.50 -3.33 -17.37
CA GLY A 195 9.79 -2.68 -18.65
C GLY A 195 11.10 -1.88 -18.70
N SER A 196 11.86 -1.80 -17.61
CA SER A 196 13.21 -1.24 -17.61
C SER A 196 14.23 -2.21 -18.25
N ASP A 197 15.43 -1.72 -18.59
CA ASP A 197 16.52 -2.59 -19.07
C ASP A 197 16.88 -3.68 -18.05
N GLU A 198 16.84 -3.34 -16.76
CA GLU A 198 17.08 -4.29 -15.67
C GLU A 198 16.01 -5.38 -15.61
N TYR A 199 14.76 -5.07 -15.97
CA TYR A 199 13.68 -6.04 -16.03
C TYR A 199 13.95 -7.14 -17.07
N TYR A 200 14.35 -6.77 -18.29
CA TYR A 200 14.72 -7.78 -19.30
C TYR A 200 15.99 -8.56 -18.92
N GLY A 201 16.93 -7.90 -18.25
CA GLY A 201 18.10 -8.55 -17.64
C GLY A 201 17.72 -9.60 -16.57
N MET A 202 16.78 -9.26 -15.69
CA MET A 202 16.23 -10.15 -14.67
C MET A 202 15.56 -11.38 -15.30
N LEU A 203 14.69 -11.19 -16.30
CA LEU A 203 14.01 -12.31 -16.99
C LEU A 203 15.03 -13.28 -17.63
N THR A 204 16.09 -12.72 -18.23
CA THR A 204 17.17 -13.50 -18.86
C THR A 204 18.01 -14.24 -17.82
N SER A 205 18.41 -13.57 -16.74
CA SER A 205 19.19 -14.17 -15.66
C SER A 205 18.47 -15.35 -15.03
N LEU A 206 17.22 -15.14 -14.60
CA LEU A 206 16.41 -16.16 -13.94
C LEU A 206 15.91 -17.25 -14.91
N ASN A 207 16.11 -17.07 -16.22
CA ASN A 207 15.60 -17.93 -17.28
C ASN A 207 14.08 -18.17 -17.14
N VAL A 208 13.32 -17.07 -17.11
CA VAL A 208 11.87 -17.09 -16.91
C VAL A 208 11.13 -16.46 -18.09
N SER A 209 9.85 -16.81 -18.22
CA SER A 209 8.93 -16.23 -19.21
C SER A 209 8.27 -14.96 -18.67
N GLU A 210 8.08 -13.96 -19.53
CA GLU A 210 7.30 -12.77 -19.19
C GLU A 210 5.81 -13.14 -19.08
N PRO A 211 5.11 -12.80 -17.98
CA PRO A 211 3.70 -13.07 -17.83
C PRO A 211 2.84 -12.08 -18.63
N LYS A 212 1.57 -12.44 -18.86
CA LYS A 212 0.54 -11.47 -19.23
C LYS A 212 0.16 -10.66 -17.99
N TYR A 213 0.34 -9.35 -18.04
CA TYR A 213 -0.02 -8.46 -16.93
C TYR A 213 -1.46 -7.95 -17.04
N ALA A 214 -2.16 -7.90 -15.91
CA ALA A 214 -3.50 -7.30 -15.75
C ALA A 214 -3.58 -6.52 -14.43
N GLY A 215 -4.67 -5.77 -14.23
CA GLY A 215 -4.92 -5.04 -13.00
C GLY A 215 -4.30 -3.64 -12.96
N ILE A 216 -3.86 -3.22 -11.78
CA ILE A 216 -3.22 -1.90 -11.59
C ILE A 216 -1.83 -1.85 -12.26
N PRO A 217 -1.35 -0.66 -12.66
CA PRO A 217 -0.11 -0.54 -13.44
C PRO A 217 1.15 -0.58 -12.57
N TYR A 218 1.03 -0.38 -11.26
CA TYR A 218 2.13 -0.25 -10.30
C TYR A 218 1.79 -1.01 -9.02
N THR A 219 2.77 -1.72 -8.47
CA THR A 219 2.64 -2.41 -7.18
C THR A 219 3.03 -1.50 -6.02
N GLN A 220 3.84 -0.46 -6.26
CA GLN A 220 4.16 0.58 -5.30
C GLN A 220 3.86 1.93 -5.95
N ASP A 221 2.89 2.66 -5.42
CA ASP A 221 2.43 3.91 -6.02
C ASP A 221 2.15 4.99 -4.95
N PRO A 222 3.04 5.98 -4.77
CA PRO A 222 2.84 7.05 -3.80
C PRO A 222 1.74 8.05 -4.21
N GLN A 223 1.11 7.91 -5.38
CA GLN A 223 -0.02 8.75 -5.80
C GLN A 223 -1.36 8.20 -5.32
N VAL A 224 -1.45 6.91 -4.99
CA VAL A 224 -2.69 6.27 -4.54
C VAL A 224 -2.56 5.54 -3.21
N ASN A 225 -1.40 4.95 -2.90
CA ASN A 225 -1.17 4.25 -1.64
C ASN A 225 -0.64 5.22 -0.58
N ALA A 226 -1.44 5.47 0.47
CA ALA A 226 -1.09 6.44 1.52
C ALA A 226 0.17 6.04 2.31
N LEU A 227 0.43 4.74 2.48
CA LEU A 227 1.61 4.23 3.20
C LEU A 227 2.87 4.35 2.33
N THR A 228 2.79 4.06 1.03
CA THR A 228 3.88 4.32 0.07
C THR A 228 4.21 5.81 0.04
N ALA A 229 3.20 6.69 -0.04
CA ALA A 229 3.39 8.14 -0.03
C ALA A 229 4.06 8.66 1.26
N LEU A 230 3.84 7.98 2.38
CA LEU A 230 4.44 8.32 3.67
C LEU A 230 5.91 7.84 3.76
N ARG A 231 6.22 6.64 3.25
CA ARG A 231 7.54 6.00 3.37
C ARG A 231 8.52 6.38 2.25
N HIS A 232 8.02 6.54 1.03
CA HIS A 232 8.81 6.74 -0.19
C HIS A 232 8.38 8.03 -0.88
N ARG A 233 8.36 9.12 -0.13
CA ARG A 233 7.93 10.44 -0.65
C ARG A 233 8.73 10.80 -1.90
N ASP A 234 8.05 11.37 -2.89
CA ASP A 234 8.61 11.84 -4.16
C ASP A 234 9.20 10.74 -5.07
N SER A 235 9.04 9.46 -4.70
CA SER A 235 9.38 8.33 -5.57
C SER A 235 8.43 8.25 -6.76
N GLN A 236 8.91 7.69 -7.87
CA GLN A 236 8.05 7.37 -9.00
C GLN A 236 7.30 6.06 -8.72
N PRO A 237 6.06 5.91 -9.20
CA PRO A 237 5.36 4.63 -9.13
C PRO A 237 6.14 3.51 -9.84
N THR A 238 6.17 2.31 -9.25
CA THR A 238 6.89 1.16 -9.78
C THR A 238 6.07 -0.13 -9.70
N TYR A 239 6.36 -1.07 -10.61
CA TYR A 239 5.87 -2.44 -10.55
C TYR A 239 7.08 -3.34 -10.29
N THR A 240 7.15 -3.96 -9.11
CA THR A 240 8.34 -4.71 -8.65
C THR A 240 8.03 -6.10 -8.10
N ASN A 241 6.76 -6.41 -7.85
CA ASN A 241 6.34 -7.70 -7.32
C ASN A 241 5.89 -8.62 -8.46
N TYR A 242 6.41 -9.85 -8.52
CA TYR A 242 6.18 -10.73 -9.66
C TYR A 242 5.88 -12.17 -9.23
N VAL A 243 5.21 -12.90 -10.12
CA VAL A 243 5.17 -14.36 -10.08
C VAL A 243 5.55 -14.90 -11.46
N LEU A 244 6.74 -15.45 -11.60
CA LEU A 244 7.37 -15.82 -12.86
C LEU A 244 7.50 -17.34 -12.99
N VAL A 245 7.48 -17.84 -14.23
CA VAL A 245 7.61 -19.28 -14.54
C VAL A 245 8.97 -19.56 -15.15
N SER A 246 9.70 -20.55 -14.63
CA SER A 246 10.99 -20.98 -15.17
C SER A 246 10.82 -21.62 -16.55
N LYS A 247 11.60 -21.18 -17.55
CA LYS A 247 11.59 -21.71 -18.93
C LYS A 247 12.15 -23.11 -19.09
N SER A 248 12.96 -23.58 -18.13
CA SER A 248 13.55 -24.93 -18.16
C SER A 248 12.60 -26.04 -17.70
N HIS A 249 11.38 -25.67 -17.32
CA HIS A 249 10.42 -26.53 -16.62
C HIS A 249 9.04 -26.43 -17.28
N SER A 250 8.07 -27.16 -16.73
CA SER A 250 6.69 -27.22 -17.24
C SER A 250 6.12 -25.82 -17.48
N GLN A 251 5.76 -25.51 -18.73
CA GLN A 251 5.13 -24.25 -19.09
C GLN A 251 3.60 -24.41 -19.09
N PRO A 252 2.85 -23.54 -18.39
CA PRO A 252 1.42 -23.43 -18.63
C PRO A 252 1.16 -22.80 -20.01
N GLU A 253 0.00 -23.09 -20.59
CA GLU A 253 -0.42 -22.50 -21.87
C GLU A 253 -0.55 -20.97 -21.79
N VAL A 254 -1.00 -20.49 -20.63
CA VAL A 254 -1.12 -19.07 -20.30
C VAL A 254 -0.58 -18.87 -18.88
N TRP A 255 0.07 -17.74 -18.64
CA TRP A 255 0.44 -17.31 -17.29
C TRP A 255 0.18 -15.82 -17.11
N GLN A 256 -0.59 -15.48 -16.08
CA GLN A 256 -1.04 -14.11 -15.81
C GLN A 256 -0.47 -13.60 -14.50
N ASN A 257 -0.13 -12.31 -14.44
CA ASN A 257 0.14 -11.57 -13.22
C ASN A 257 -0.91 -10.48 -13.08
N LEU A 258 -1.77 -10.59 -12.07
CA LEU A 258 -2.77 -9.58 -11.73
C LEU A 258 -2.29 -8.82 -10.49
N ALA A 259 -1.92 -7.55 -10.65
CA ALA A 259 -1.71 -6.66 -9.51
C ALA A 259 -3.05 -6.11 -9.02
N TYR A 260 -3.30 -6.20 -7.72
CA TYR A 260 -4.57 -5.81 -7.10
C TYR A 260 -4.33 -4.84 -5.94
N ASP A 261 -5.16 -3.82 -5.82
CA ASP A 261 -5.06 -2.71 -4.86
C ASP A 261 -6.13 -2.78 -3.74
N PRO A 262 -6.13 -3.81 -2.88
CA PRO A 262 -7.09 -3.90 -1.79
C PRO A 262 -6.79 -2.85 -0.72
N ILE A 263 -7.84 -2.31 -0.12
CA ILE A 263 -7.76 -1.44 1.06
C ILE A 263 -8.19 -2.20 2.31
N SER A 264 -7.62 -1.85 3.45
CA SER A 264 -8.07 -2.41 4.72
C SER A 264 -9.48 -1.94 5.03
N PRO A 265 -10.40 -2.81 5.52
CA PRO A 265 -11.73 -2.39 5.96
C PRO A 265 -11.68 -1.56 7.25
N LYS A 266 -10.57 -1.59 7.99
CA LYS A 266 -10.38 -0.87 9.25
C LYS A 266 -9.22 0.11 9.15
N ILE A 267 -9.30 1.21 9.89
CA ILE A 267 -8.15 2.10 10.07
C ILE A 267 -7.17 1.50 11.08
N TRP A 268 -5.90 1.85 10.95
CA TRP A 268 -4.87 1.68 11.98
C TRP A 268 -4.18 3.00 12.25
N LYS A 269 -3.57 3.15 13.44
CA LYS A 269 -3.04 4.42 13.93
C LYS A 269 -1.61 4.28 14.40
N ARG A 270 -0.81 5.31 14.15
CA ARG A 270 0.51 5.49 14.77
C ARG A 270 0.37 6.27 16.08
N SER A 271 1.39 6.18 16.94
CA SER A 271 1.45 6.90 18.21
C SER A 271 1.37 8.43 18.07
N ASN A 272 1.79 8.99 16.94
CA ASN A 272 1.67 10.42 16.63
C ASN A 272 0.27 10.85 16.15
N GLY A 273 -0.70 9.92 16.10
CA GLY A 273 -2.06 10.21 15.60
C GLY A 273 -2.22 10.12 14.08
N HIS A 274 -1.18 9.72 13.34
CA HIS A 274 -1.33 9.35 11.93
C HIS A 274 -2.32 8.20 11.77
N ILE A 275 -3.17 8.27 10.75
CA ILE A 275 -4.19 7.26 10.44
C ILE A 275 -3.93 6.77 9.02
N SER A 276 -3.94 5.46 8.83
CA SER A 276 -3.89 4.84 7.52
C SER A 276 -4.87 3.68 7.43
N TYR A 277 -5.13 3.26 6.20
CA TYR A 277 -6.05 2.18 5.81
C TYR A 277 -5.41 1.27 4.73
N GLU A 278 -4.10 1.38 4.56
CA GLU A 278 -3.33 0.52 3.66
C GLU A 278 -2.82 -0.72 4.40
N PHE A 279 -2.84 -1.88 3.75
CA PHE A 279 -2.27 -3.11 4.32
C PHE A 279 -0.73 -3.09 4.30
N SER A 280 -0.14 -2.44 3.30
CA SER A 280 1.30 -2.36 3.06
C SER A 280 1.61 -1.19 2.12
N ASP A 281 2.88 -0.81 2.01
CA ASP A 281 3.38 0.12 0.97
C ASP A 281 3.57 -0.55 -0.40
N SER A 282 3.23 -1.83 -0.50
CA SER A 282 3.22 -2.61 -1.74
C SER A 282 1.90 -3.37 -1.89
N TYR A 283 1.38 -3.40 -3.11
CA TYR A 283 0.18 -4.12 -3.48
C TYR A 283 0.49 -5.58 -3.87
N PRO A 284 -0.41 -6.53 -3.55
CA PRO A 284 -0.25 -7.93 -3.89
C PRO A 284 -0.32 -8.20 -5.40
N VAL A 285 0.32 -9.31 -5.82
CA VAL A 285 0.25 -9.83 -7.19
C VAL A 285 -0.19 -11.28 -7.18
N TYR A 286 -1.27 -11.59 -7.90
CA TYR A 286 -1.72 -12.95 -8.16
C TYR A 286 -1.01 -13.53 -9.40
N GLY A 287 -0.60 -14.79 -9.32
CA GLY A 287 -0.14 -15.61 -10.43
C GLY A 287 -1.11 -16.78 -10.68
N PHE A 288 -1.60 -16.91 -11.91
CA PHE A 288 -2.51 -17.99 -12.30
C PHE A 288 -2.55 -18.22 -13.81
N VAL A 289 -3.12 -19.34 -14.24
CA VAL A 289 -3.29 -19.70 -15.65
C VAL A 289 -4.52 -18.98 -16.24
N TYR A 290 -5.70 -19.26 -15.71
CA TYR A 290 -6.98 -18.70 -16.15
C TYR A 290 -7.68 -17.99 -14.99
N ALA A 291 -8.32 -16.86 -15.29
CA ALA A 291 -9.21 -16.18 -14.35
C ALA A 291 -10.50 -16.98 -14.16
N ASP A 292 -11.10 -16.86 -12.97
CA ASP A 292 -12.38 -17.47 -12.61
C ASP A 292 -13.20 -16.52 -11.71
N ASP A 293 -14.33 -17.02 -11.21
CA ASP A 293 -15.28 -16.24 -10.40
C ASP A 293 -14.69 -15.68 -9.09
N THR A 294 -13.54 -16.21 -8.64
CA THR A 294 -12.83 -15.71 -7.46
C THR A 294 -11.77 -14.67 -7.78
N THR A 295 -11.49 -14.42 -9.07
CA THR A 295 -10.44 -13.50 -9.51
C THR A 295 -10.94 -12.05 -9.44
N PRO A 296 -10.24 -11.14 -8.74
CA PRO A 296 -10.62 -9.73 -8.72
C PRO A 296 -10.65 -9.12 -10.12
N THR A 297 -11.74 -8.46 -10.49
CA THR A 297 -11.93 -7.83 -11.82
C THR A 297 -11.95 -6.30 -11.80
N LYS A 298 -11.91 -5.70 -10.61
CA LYS A 298 -12.02 -4.26 -10.40
C LYS A 298 -11.08 -3.80 -9.29
N SER A 299 -10.71 -2.52 -9.33
CA SER A 299 -9.93 -1.88 -8.27
C SER A 299 -10.62 -1.99 -6.92
N GLY A 300 -9.85 -2.40 -5.91
CA GLY A 300 -10.26 -2.42 -4.51
C GLY A 300 -10.05 -1.07 -3.83
N HIS A 301 -9.29 -0.17 -4.45
CA HIS A 301 -8.93 1.14 -3.90
C HIS A 301 -10.04 2.17 -4.14
N ARG A 302 -11.16 1.94 -3.44
CA ARG A 302 -12.32 2.83 -3.50
C ARG A 302 -13.01 2.95 -2.16
N ARG A 303 -12.99 4.16 -1.60
CA ARG A 303 -13.83 4.53 -0.45
C ARG A 303 -14.91 5.52 -0.85
N LYS A 304 -16.05 5.47 -0.17
CA LYS A 304 -17.23 6.29 -0.47
C LYS A 304 -16.93 7.79 -0.39
N TYR A 305 -16.09 8.18 0.57
CA TYR A 305 -15.74 9.56 0.85
C TYR A 305 -14.32 9.94 0.39
N ASP A 306 -13.78 9.22 -0.58
CA ASP A 306 -12.57 9.60 -1.32
C ASP A 306 -12.92 10.42 -2.55
N GLN A 307 -12.00 11.32 -2.91
CA GLN A 307 -12.12 12.19 -4.08
C GLN A 307 -13.43 13.00 -4.12
N VAL A 308 -13.92 13.44 -2.95
CA VAL A 308 -15.11 14.30 -2.87
C VAL A 308 -14.77 15.73 -3.32
N SER A 309 -15.73 16.39 -3.95
CA SER A 309 -15.65 17.81 -4.30
C SER A 309 -16.48 18.64 -3.31
N LEU A 310 -15.98 19.82 -2.96
CA LEU A 310 -16.63 20.75 -2.01
C LEU A 310 -17.01 22.04 -2.75
N VAL A 311 -18.31 22.22 -3.04
CA VAL A 311 -18.81 23.32 -3.89
C VAL A 311 -19.45 24.41 -3.03
N SER A 312 -18.95 25.64 -3.10
CA SER A 312 -19.53 26.77 -2.35
C SER A 312 -21.00 27.01 -2.72
N VAL A 313 -21.87 27.09 -1.70
CA VAL A 313 -23.27 27.50 -1.87
C VAL A 313 -23.40 28.97 -2.27
N ASN A 314 -22.38 29.80 -1.96
CA ASN A 314 -22.37 31.21 -2.29
C ASN A 314 -21.97 31.47 -3.75
N THR A 315 -20.91 30.81 -4.23
CA THR A 315 -20.30 31.14 -5.54
C THR A 315 -20.44 30.04 -6.60
N GLY A 316 -20.86 28.83 -6.23
CA GLY A 316 -20.84 27.66 -7.11
C GLY A 316 -19.44 27.15 -7.45
N LYS A 317 -18.37 27.74 -6.90
CA LYS A 317 -16.98 27.35 -7.13
C LYS A 317 -16.54 26.26 -6.15
N ARG A 318 -15.61 25.41 -6.58
CA ARG A 318 -15.04 24.33 -5.79
C ARG A 318 -13.87 24.82 -4.95
N ILE A 319 -13.69 24.22 -3.77
CA ILE A 319 -12.43 24.28 -3.04
C ILE A 319 -11.35 23.55 -3.85
N GLN A 320 -10.13 24.10 -3.89
CA GLN A 320 -8.94 23.45 -4.43
C GLN A 320 -7.69 23.67 -3.57
N ALA A 321 -6.80 22.69 -3.61
CA ALA A 321 -5.41 22.81 -3.16
C ALA A 321 -4.55 23.55 -4.20
N ASP A 322 -3.42 24.12 -3.77
CA ASP A 322 -2.49 24.79 -4.68
C ASP A 322 -1.82 23.76 -5.62
N SER A 323 -1.93 23.97 -6.92
CA SER A 323 -1.45 23.03 -7.93
C SER A 323 0.08 22.94 -8.05
N ARG A 324 0.82 23.89 -7.45
CA ARG A 324 2.28 24.01 -7.57
C ARG A 324 3.01 23.48 -6.34
N LYS A 325 2.36 23.44 -5.18
CA LYS A 325 2.97 22.95 -3.94
C LYS A 325 1.92 22.39 -2.97
N PRO A 326 2.24 21.29 -2.27
CA PRO A 326 1.27 20.60 -1.42
C PRO A 326 0.86 21.42 -0.18
N ASN A 327 1.68 22.36 0.28
CA ASN A 327 1.42 23.22 1.44
C ASN A 327 0.95 24.64 1.09
N GLY A 328 0.39 24.83 -0.11
CA GLY A 328 -0.22 26.11 -0.49
C GLY A 328 -1.58 26.32 0.17
N TRP A 329 -2.01 27.58 0.25
CA TRP A 329 -3.30 27.93 0.82
C TRP A 329 -4.47 27.39 -0.01
N LEU A 330 -5.52 26.94 0.67
CA LEU A 330 -6.76 26.49 0.05
C LEU A 330 -7.58 27.66 -0.47
N LYS A 331 -8.22 27.48 -1.63
CA LYS A 331 -9.10 28.48 -2.25
C LYS A 331 -10.39 27.87 -2.77
N ALA A 332 -11.48 28.63 -2.76
CA ALA A 332 -12.76 28.30 -3.36
C ALA A 332 -12.99 29.09 -4.66
N ASP A 333 -12.15 28.86 -5.65
CA ASP A 333 -12.10 29.62 -6.91
C ASP A 333 -12.17 28.76 -8.18
N ALA A 334 -12.16 27.43 -8.07
CA ALA A 334 -12.20 26.52 -9.21
C ALA A 334 -13.63 26.40 -9.79
N THR A 335 -13.76 26.61 -11.10
CA THR A 335 -15.03 26.45 -11.84
C THR A 335 -15.22 25.04 -12.41
N THR A 336 -14.12 24.34 -12.66
CA THR A 336 -14.09 22.96 -13.18
C THR A 336 -13.51 22.02 -12.14
N GLU A 337 -13.84 20.74 -12.26
CA GLU A 337 -13.23 19.69 -11.45
C GLU A 337 -11.82 19.34 -11.96
N THR A 338 -10.89 19.16 -11.03
CA THR A 338 -9.51 18.71 -11.29
C THR A 338 -9.07 17.80 -10.15
N LYS A 339 -7.91 17.14 -10.29
CA LYS A 339 -7.32 16.38 -9.16
C LYS A 339 -7.07 17.22 -7.90
N PHE A 340 -6.94 18.55 -8.04
CA PHE A 340 -6.70 19.46 -6.91
C PHE A 340 -7.99 19.94 -6.24
N THR A 341 -9.16 19.72 -6.85
CA THR A 341 -10.47 20.03 -6.25
C THR A 341 -11.08 18.84 -5.49
N GLN A 342 -10.34 17.74 -5.42
CA GLN A 342 -10.78 16.47 -4.84
C GLN A 342 -10.09 16.25 -3.49
N PHE A 343 -10.86 15.78 -2.51
CA PHE A 343 -10.40 15.55 -1.15
C PHE A 343 -10.82 14.18 -0.65
N ASN A 344 -9.98 13.57 0.18
CA ASN A 344 -10.31 12.35 0.90
C ASN A 344 -10.75 12.70 2.33
N LEU A 345 -11.85 12.11 2.79
CA LEU A 345 -12.39 12.32 4.13
C LEU A 345 -12.28 11.05 4.97
N VAL A 346 -11.78 11.18 6.19
CA VAL A 346 -11.74 10.10 7.18
C VAL A 346 -12.27 10.61 8.51
N GLN A 347 -13.10 9.82 9.19
CA GLN A 347 -13.50 10.10 10.57
C GLN A 347 -12.60 9.34 11.55
N PRO A 348 -11.73 10.03 12.32
CA PRO A 348 -10.80 9.36 13.24
C PRO A 348 -11.46 8.50 14.33
N SER A 349 -12.73 8.78 14.64
CA SER A 349 -13.52 8.04 15.63
C SER A 349 -14.18 6.78 15.08
N ASP A 350 -14.30 6.64 13.76
CA ASP A 350 -14.85 5.44 13.14
C ASP A 350 -13.73 4.40 12.94
N PRO A 351 -13.85 3.17 13.47
CA PRO A 351 -12.87 2.13 13.22
C PRO A 351 -12.87 1.65 11.76
N ASN A 352 -13.95 1.84 11.00
CA ASN A 352 -14.04 1.45 9.60
C ASN A 352 -13.34 2.49 8.72
N SER A 353 -12.49 2.03 7.81
CA SER A 353 -11.82 2.93 6.85
C SER A 353 -12.78 3.48 5.79
N ASN A 354 -13.86 2.74 5.51
CA ASN A 354 -14.85 3.02 4.47
C ASN A 354 -16.28 2.82 5.02
N PRO A 355 -16.75 3.69 5.92
CA PRO A 355 -18.06 3.54 6.52
C PRO A 355 -19.18 3.75 5.49
N PHE A 356 -20.27 3.00 5.66
CA PHE A 356 -21.47 3.18 4.83
C PHE A 356 -22.07 4.60 5.01
N CYS A 357 -21.90 5.19 6.19
CA CYS A 357 -22.47 6.47 6.57
C CYS A 357 -21.44 7.28 7.37
N MET A 358 -21.06 8.44 6.84
CA MET A 358 -20.33 9.48 7.59
C MET A 358 -21.35 10.49 8.11
N GLU A 359 -21.38 10.75 9.41
CA GLU A 359 -22.25 11.76 10.03
C GLU A 359 -21.46 13.00 10.44
N SER A 360 -22.14 14.01 11.01
CA SER A 360 -21.47 15.15 11.64
C SER A 360 -20.50 14.69 12.72
N GLY A 361 -19.28 15.24 12.74
CA GLY A 361 -18.27 14.87 13.72
C GLY A 361 -16.86 15.29 13.34
N TYR A 362 -15.87 14.81 14.09
CA TYR A 362 -14.47 15.03 13.78
C TYR A 362 -14.10 14.41 12.44
N VAL A 363 -13.31 15.13 11.65
CA VAL A 363 -12.91 14.72 10.32
C VAL A 363 -11.46 15.09 10.05
N ARG A 364 -10.76 14.21 9.34
CA ARG A 364 -9.48 14.49 8.71
C ARG A 364 -9.73 14.66 7.21
N VAL A 365 -9.24 15.75 6.65
CA VAL A 365 -9.40 16.10 5.23
C VAL A 365 -8.01 16.23 4.62
N GLU A 366 -7.76 15.55 3.51
CA GLU A 366 -6.54 15.70 2.71
C GLU A 366 -6.88 15.93 1.24
N PRO A 367 -6.10 16.71 0.47
CA PRO A 367 -6.23 16.75 -0.97
C PRO A 367 -5.88 15.38 -1.58
N SER A 368 -6.71 14.85 -2.46
CA SER A 368 -6.46 13.55 -3.12
C SER A 368 -5.19 13.57 -3.98
N ALA A 369 -4.75 14.75 -4.45
CA ALA A 369 -3.49 14.92 -5.18
C ALA A 369 -2.24 14.95 -4.27
N TYR A 370 -2.40 15.08 -2.96
CA TYR A 370 -1.32 15.24 -1.99
C TYR A 370 -1.59 14.38 -0.74
N LEU A 371 -1.43 13.06 -0.88
CA LEU A 371 -1.60 12.12 0.23
C LEU A 371 -0.70 12.49 1.42
N ASN A 372 -1.24 12.32 2.62
CA ASN A 372 -0.59 12.67 3.88
C ASN A 372 -0.42 14.18 4.13
N TYR A 373 -1.04 15.05 3.34
CA TYR A 373 -1.14 16.48 3.62
C TYR A 373 -2.55 16.82 4.10
N PHE A 374 -2.69 17.19 5.36
CA PHE A 374 -3.98 17.33 6.00
C PHE A 374 -4.34 18.79 6.24
N TRP A 375 -5.62 19.11 6.11
CA TRP A 375 -6.12 20.45 6.36
C TRP A 375 -5.75 20.90 7.77
N ASN A 376 -5.05 22.03 7.82
CA ASN A 376 -4.63 22.71 9.04
C ASN A 376 -4.71 24.21 8.79
N TRP A 377 -4.54 25.01 9.83
CA TRP A 377 -4.56 26.47 9.73
C TRP A 377 -3.29 27.07 10.32
N TRP A 378 -2.90 28.22 9.76
CA TRP A 378 -1.67 28.89 10.15
C TRP A 378 -1.92 29.99 11.17
N TYR A 379 -0.99 30.18 12.11
CA TYR A 379 -1.04 31.29 13.05
C TYR A 379 0.37 31.76 13.42
N SER A 380 0.60 33.07 13.32
CA SER A 380 1.91 33.69 13.53
C SER A 380 2.31 33.90 14.99
N GLY A 381 1.40 33.68 15.96
CA GLY A 381 1.69 33.88 17.38
C GLY A 381 1.59 35.32 17.89
N GLY A 382 1.29 36.31 17.05
CA GLY A 382 1.33 37.74 17.42
C GLY A 382 0.01 38.50 17.22
N PHE A 383 -0.22 39.54 18.04
CA PHE A 383 -1.30 40.52 17.90
C PHE A 383 -1.16 41.40 16.64
N SER A 384 0.08 41.59 16.15
CA SER A 384 0.41 42.19 14.86
C SER A 384 0.31 41.14 13.74
N GLY A 385 -0.90 40.59 13.60
CA GLY A 385 -1.21 39.46 12.72
C GLY A 385 -0.63 39.60 11.32
N GLY A 386 0.17 38.62 10.93
CA GLY A 386 0.50 38.46 9.52
C GLY A 386 -0.78 38.29 8.71
N ASN A 387 -0.74 38.71 7.45
CA ASN A 387 -1.90 38.75 6.55
C ASN A 387 -2.64 37.40 6.38
N GLY A 388 -2.10 36.26 6.84
CA GLY A 388 -2.67 34.91 6.66
C GLY A 388 -3.11 34.19 7.95
N ASN A 389 -3.21 34.86 9.10
CA ASN A 389 -3.66 34.22 10.35
C ASN A 389 -5.02 33.54 10.16
N TYR A 390 -5.10 32.27 10.57
CA TYR A 390 -6.23 31.37 10.40
C TYR A 390 -6.56 30.97 8.96
N GLY A 391 -5.70 31.28 7.99
CA GLY A 391 -5.79 30.74 6.65
C GLY A 391 -5.57 29.23 6.66
N TYR A 392 -6.35 28.50 5.87
CA TYR A 392 -6.22 27.05 5.76
C TYR A 392 -5.26 26.63 4.67
N TYR A 393 -4.46 25.62 4.97
CA TYR A 393 -3.52 24.99 4.05
C TYR A 393 -3.33 23.51 4.43
N PRO A 394 -2.99 22.63 3.48
CA PRO A 394 -2.59 21.27 3.81
C PRO A 394 -1.19 21.24 4.44
N LYS A 395 -1.01 20.49 5.51
CA LYS A 395 0.29 20.33 6.19
C LYS A 395 0.65 18.84 6.29
N PHE A 396 1.89 18.52 5.96
CA PHE A 396 2.37 17.14 5.93
C PHE A 396 2.31 16.50 7.32
N ASP A 397 1.65 15.36 7.40
CA ASP A 397 1.47 14.52 8.59
C ASP A 397 0.98 15.28 9.84
N ASP A 398 0.29 16.40 9.65
CA ASP A 398 -0.16 17.28 10.73
C ASP A 398 -1.45 18.00 10.32
N GLY A 399 -2.58 17.35 10.58
CA GLY A 399 -3.90 17.93 10.39
C GLY A 399 -4.45 18.54 11.68
N SER A 400 -5.42 19.43 11.55
CA SER A 400 -6.17 19.90 12.71
C SER A 400 -6.83 18.73 13.44
N ASN A 401 -6.59 18.63 14.75
CA ASN A 401 -7.21 17.64 15.63
C ASN A 401 -8.58 18.09 16.17
N ARG A 402 -9.07 19.27 15.75
CA ARG A 402 -10.35 19.84 16.19
C ARG A 402 -11.33 20.10 15.04
N LEU A 403 -10.90 19.88 13.79
CA LEU A 403 -11.73 20.03 12.61
C LEU A 403 -12.93 19.08 12.65
N GLN A 404 -14.11 19.65 12.45
CA GLN A 404 -15.38 18.93 12.38
C GLN A 404 -16.10 19.25 11.08
N ILE A 405 -16.68 18.23 10.46
CA ILE A 405 -17.69 18.36 9.41
C ILE A 405 -19.07 18.35 10.05
N ILE A 406 -19.93 19.27 9.62
CA ILE A 406 -21.31 19.38 10.08
C ILE A 406 -22.21 19.16 8.87
N ASN A 407 -22.99 18.08 8.89
CA ASN A 407 -24.06 17.85 7.95
C ASN A 407 -25.29 18.66 8.36
N LEU A 408 -25.62 19.69 7.57
CA LEU A 408 -26.73 20.60 7.84
C LEU A 408 -28.08 19.97 7.53
N ASP A 409 -28.10 18.94 6.68
CA ASP A 409 -29.31 18.18 6.36
C ASP A 409 -29.62 17.09 7.41
N GLY A 410 -28.68 16.83 8.34
CA GLY A 410 -28.77 15.77 9.34
C GLY A 410 -28.50 14.36 8.80
N GLY A 411 -28.26 13.41 9.71
CA GLY A 411 -27.96 12.02 9.37
C GLY A 411 -26.71 11.84 8.51
N CYS A 412 -26.73 10.85 7.61
CA CYS A 412 -25.61 10.51 6.75
C CYS A 412 -25.34 11.60 5.70
N ILE A 413 -24.06 11.91 5.51
CA ILE A 413 -23.59 12.73 4.39
C ILE A 413 -23.78 11.93 3.09
N GLN A 414 -24.47 12.54 2.12
CA GLN A 414 -24.80 12.00 0.81
C GLN A 414 -24.30 12.94 -0.29
N ASP A 415 -24.39 12.52 -1.56
CA ASP A 415 -24.13 13.43 -2.67
C ASP A 415 -25.15 14.57 -2.63
N GLY A 416 -24.66 15.80 -2.71
CA GLY A 416 -25.47 17.01 -2.65
C GLY A 416 -25.78 17.51 -1.24
N SER A 417 -25.34 16.82 -0.18
CA SER A 417 -25.55 17.29 1.20
C SER A 417 -24.95 18.68 1.41
N GLN A 418 -25.68 19.55 2.09
CA GLN A 418 -25.19 20.83 2.58
C GLN A 418 -24.38 20.61 3.85
N ILE A 419 -23.12 21.03 3.80
CA ILE A 419 -22.19 20.87 4.91
C ILE A 419 -21.51 22.18 5.28
N ALA A 420 -21.04 22.25 6.51
CA ALA A 420 -20.12 23.29 6.97
C ALA A 420 -18.94 22.63 7.70
N PHE A 421 -17.78 23.28 7.68
CA PHE A 421 -16.65 22.89 8.53
C PHE A 421 -16.53 23.87 9.69
N LYS A 422 -16.23 23.37 10.88
CA LYS A 422 -15.86 24.19 12.04
C LYS A 422 -14.60 23.65 12.69
N ASP A 423 -13.84 24.55 13.29
CA ASP A 423 -12.58 24.24 13.97
C ASP A 423 -12.39 25.17 15.18
N TYR A 424 -11.40 24.90 16.01
CA TYR A 424 -11.15 25.61 17.25
C TYR A 424 -10.13 26.75 17.06
N ASN A 425 -10.60 27.98 17.23
CA ASN A 425 -9.73 29.15 17.29
C ASN A 425 -9.09 29.23 18.67
N THR A 426 -7.78 29.02 18.74
CA THR A 426 -7.05 28.93 20.01
C THR A 426 -6.91 30.26 20.73
N VAL A 427 -6.88 31.40 20.02
CA VAL A 427 -6.77 32.73 20.64
C VAL A 427 -8.11 33.18 21.21
N LEU A 428 -9.19 32.97 20.46
CA LEU A 428 -10.54 33.33 20.91
C LEU A 428 -11.19 32.27 21.81
N ALA A 429 -10.51 31.13 22.01
CA ALA A 429 -10.98 29.99 22.78
C ALA A 429 -12.41 29.55 22.43
N LYS A 430 -12.74 29.53 21.12
CA LYS A 430 -14.08 29.17 20.64
C LYS A 430 -14.04 28.49 19.28
N HIS A 431 -15.12 27.78 18.96
CA HIS A 431 -15.30 27.23 17.62
C HIS A 431 -15.74 28.34 16.64
N GLN A 432 -15.18 28.27 15.45
CA GLN A 432 -15.57 29.12 14.32
C GLN A 432 -15.75 28.25 13.09
N TYR A 433 -16.50 28.77 12.11
CA TYR A 433 -16.75 28.10 10.85
C TYR A 433 -15.73 28.51 9.79
N LEU A 434 -15.33 27.54 9.00
CA LEU A 434 -14.48 27.74 7.84
C LEU A 434 -15.23 28.60 6.82
N THR A 435 -14.66 29.74 6.47
CA THR A 435 -15.31 30.81 5.73
C THR A 435 -14.51 31.11 4.46
N ILE A 436 -15.19 31.23 3.32
CA ILE A 436 -14.59 31.77 2.10
C ILE A 436 -14.46 33.29 2.25
N TRP A 437 -13.24 33.79 2.20
CA TRP A 437 -12.97 35.21 2.36
C TRP A 437 -13.49 36.01 1.16
N ARG A 438 -14.16 37.13 1.40
CA ARG A 438 -14.90 37.85 0.35
C ARG A 438 -14.00 38.76 -0.51
N ASN A 439 -13.20 39.61 0.12
CA ASN A 439 -12.60 40.78 -0.54
C ASN A 439 -11.08 40.87 -0.34
N GLY A 440 -10.43 41.68 -1.18
CA GLY A 440 -9.01 42.00 -1.09
C GLY A 440 -8.09 40.90 -1.59
N ALA A 441 -6.81 40.97 -1.22
CA ALA A 441 -5.77 40.03 -1.68
C ALA A 441 -6.03 38.57 -1.28
N TRP A 442 -6.88 38.35 -0.27
CA TRP A 442 -7.29 37.02 0.22
C TRP A 442 -8.65 36.58 -0.30
N SER A 443 -9.25 37.30 -1.26
CA SER A 443 -10.52 36.87 -1.85
C SER A 443 -10.46 35.41 -2.30
N GLN A 444 -11.50 34.64 -1.95
CA GLN A 444 -11.68 33.21 -2.22
C GLN A 444 -10.83 32.25 -1.38
N TYR A 445 -9.90 32.71 -0.55
CA TYR A 445 -9.15 31.84 0.35
C TYR A 445 -10.02 31.37 1.53
N LEU A 446 -9.70 30.22 2.12
CA LEU A 446 -10.42 29.67 3.28
C LEU A 446 -9.80 30.11 4.61
N PHE A 447 -10.63 30.61 5.52
CA PHE A 447 -10.22 31.09 6.85
C PHE A 447 -11.14 30.60 7.97
N LEU A 448 -10.59 30.36 9.16
CA LEU A 448 -11.39 30.18 10.38
C LEU A 448 -11.87 31.55 10.87
N TRP A 449 -13.16 31.89 10.68
CA TRP A 449 -13.60 33.27 10.93
C TRP A 449 -15.04 33.46 11.42
N SER A 450 -16.03 32.80 10.81
CA SER A 450 -17.44 33.05 11.15
C SER A 450 -17.84 32.41 12.48
N ASN A 451 -18.75 33.04 13.23
CA ASN A 451 -19.36 32.48 14.45
C ASN A 451 -20.60 31.61 14.16
N GLY A 452 -21.06 31.55 12.91
CA GLY A 452 -22.27 30.81 12.54
C GLY A 452 -22.25 30.31 11.11
N VAL A 453 -23.23 29.47 10.80
CA VAL A 453 -23.45 28.93 9.45
C VAL A 453 -24.13 30.00 8.59
N VAL A 454 -23.43 30.45 7.55
CA VAL A 454 -23.89 31.40 6.54
C VAL A 454 -23.52 30.89 5.15
N ARG A 455 -23.97 31.56 4.07
CA ARG A 455 -23.70 31.09 2.70
C ARG A 455 -22.20 30.92 2.40
N GLU A 456 -21.34 31.79 2.96
CA GLU A 456 -19.88 31.72 2.78
C GLU A 456 -19.18 30.60 3.55
N THR A 457 -19.87 29.97 4.49
CA THR A 457 -19.35 28.83 5.27
C THR A 457 -19.95 27.50 4.84
N THR A 458 -20.84 27.52 3.85
CA THR A 458 -21.64 26.37 3.46
C THR A 458 -21.22 25.85 2.09
N PHE A 459 -21.11 24.53 1.98
CA PHE A 459 -20.68 23.82 0.79
C PHE A 459 -21.66 22.69 0.47
N TYR A 460 -21.92 22.44 -0.81
CA TYR A 460 -22.45 21.16 -1.26
C TYR A 460 -21.29 20.17 -1.36
N LEU A 461 -21.41 19.03 -0.69
CA LEU A 461 -20.50 17.91 -0.88
C LEU A 461 -20.93 17.10 -2.10
N ARG A 462 -19.99 16.81 -3.00
CA ARG A 462 -20.20 15.93 -4.15
C ARG A 462 -19.36 14.69 -4.01
N LEU A 463 -19.99 13.52 -4.01
CA LEU A 463 -19.32 12.22 -3.97
C LEU A 463 -18.71 11.91 -5.33
N ASN A 464 -17.61 11.14 -5.32
CA ASN A 464 -17.04 10.69 -6.58
C ASN A 464 -17.97 9.67 -7.26
N SER A 465 -18.38 9.97 -8.48
CA SER A 465 -19.21 9.12 -9.34
C SER A 465 -18.41 8.38 -10.43
N THR A 466 -17.11 8.67 -10.54
CA THR A 466 -16.21 7.99 -11.48
C THR A 466 -16.22 6.49 -11.19
N PRO A 467 -16.53 5.63 -12.17
CA PRO A 467 -16.45 4.19 -12.01
C PRO A 467 -15.04 3.76 -11.60
N VAL A 468 -14.94 2.75 -10.73
CA VAL A 468 -13.67 2.11 -10.43
C VAL A 468 -13.09 1.49 -11.69
N ARG A 469 -11.76 1.42 -11.78
CA ARG A 469 -11.08 0.73 -12.89
C ARG A 469 -11.56 -0.72 -12.93
N ASP A 470 -12.00 -1.15 -14.11
CA ASP A 470 -12.42 -2.52 -14.43
C ASP A 470 -11.44 -3.08 -15.46
N TRP A 471 -10.89 -4.25 -15.18
CA TRP A 471 -9.92 -4.95 -16.03
C TRP A 471 -10.40 -6.35 -16.39
N ARG A 472 -11.71 -6.62 -16.29
CA ARG A 472 -12.29 -7.91 -16.70
C ARG A 472 -11.92 -8.28 -18.14
N SER A 473 -11.89 -7.31 -19.05
CA SER A 473 -11.52 -7.54 -20.45
C SER A 473 -10.03 -7.86 -20.66
N ASP A 474 -9.18 -7.55 -19.68
CA ASP A 474 -7.72 -7.72 -19.79
C ASP A 474 -7.30 -9.14 -19.37
N LEU A 475 -8.18 -9.83 -18.63
CA LEU A 475 -7.99 -11.18 -18.11
C LEU A 475 -8.30 -12.24 -19.17
N ILE A 476 -7.57 -13.35 -19.10
CA ILE A 476 -7.80 -14.54 -19.90
C ILE A 476 -8.58 -15.55 -19.07
N TYR A 477 -9.72 -15.97 -19.60
CA TYR A 477 -10.63 -16.98 -19.03
C TYR A 477 -10.51 -18.28 -19.83
N ARG A 478 -11.14 -19.33 -19.31
CA ARG A 478 -11.24 -20.63 -19.98
C ARG A 478 -12.48 -20.73 -20.87
#